data_AF-A0A4V1LV02-F1
#
_entry.id   AF-A0A4V1LV02-F1
#
_cell.length_a   1.000
_cell.length_b   1.000
_cell.length_c   1.000
_cell.angle_alpha   90.00
_cell.angle_beta   90.00
_cell.angle_gamma   90.00
#
_symmetry.space_group_name_H-M   'P 1'
#
loop_
_entity.id
_entity.type
_entity.pdbx_description
1 polymer ?
#
loop_
_entity_poly.entity_id
_entity_poly.type
_entity_poly.pdbx_seq_one_letter_code
_entity_poly.pdbx_strand_id
1 'polypeptide(L)' 'MCKKLKLLEAKRLMTLENMDIEGAAFYVGYQSTSQFSREYSSYFGMAPGKHVRSLKNI' A
#
# COMPACT_ATOMS: atom_id res chain seq x y z
N MET A 1 14.67 -5.24 -0.99
CA MET A 1 13.57 -4.88 -1.91
C MET A 1 13.64 -3.39 -2.24
N CYS A 2 13.69 -3.00 -3.51
CA CYS A 2 13.68 -1.59 -3.92
C CYS A 2 12.33 -0.91 -3.61
N LYS A 3 12.29 0.42 -3.43
CA LYS A 3 11.07 1.17 -3.06
C LYS A 3 9.87 0.88 -3.96
N LYS A 4 10.05 0.90 -5.29
CA LYS A 4 8.97 0.56 -6.24
C LYS A 4 8.42 -0.85 -6.03
N LEU A 5 9.29 -1.84 -5.80
CA LEU A 5 8.88 -3.21 -5.52
C LEU A 5 8.09 -3.31 -4.20
N LYS A 6 8.54 -2.61 -3.15
CA LYS A 6 7.80 -2.52 -1.87
C LYS A 6 6.38 -1.99 -2.06
N LEU A 7 6.23 -0.89 -2.79
CA LEU A 7 4.92 -0.27 -3.03
C LEU A 7 3.99 -1.15 -3.88
N LEU A 8 4.53 -1.84 -4.88
CA LEU A 8 3.77 -2.80 -5.69
C LEU A 8 3.34 -4.03 -4.88
N GLU A 9 4.21 -4.54 -4.02
CA GLU A 9 3.89 -5.68 -3.16
C GLU A 9 2.86 -5.30 -2.11
N ALA A 10 2.99 -4.15 -1.45
CA ALA A 10 1.97 -3.67 -0.52
C ALA A 10 0.60 -3.53 -1.21
N LYS A 11 0.58 -3.01 -2.45
CA LYS A 11 -0.65 -2.97 -3.25
C LYS A 11 -1.25 -4.38 -3.44
N ARG A 12 -0.43 -5.35 -3.84
CA ARG A 12 -0.84 -6.75 -4.04
C ARG A 12 -1.44 -7.34 -2.77
N LEU A 13 -0.76 -7.18 -1.63
CA LEU A 13 -1.21 -7.67 -0.32
C LEU A 13 -2.56 -7.07 0.07
N MET A 14 -2.73 -5.75 -0.07
CA MET A 14 -3.97 -5.08 0.31
C MET A 14 -5.17 -5.49 -0.58
N THR A 15 -4.92 -5.72 -1.88
CA THR A 15 -5.98 -6.00 -2.85
C THR A 15 -6.32 -7.47 -2.95
N LEU A 16 -5.33 -8.35 -2.97
CA LEU A 16 -5.51 -9.78 -3.20
C LEU A 16 -5.63 -10.58 -1.90
N GLU A 17 -4.87 -10.18 -0.87
CA GLU A 17 -4.83 -10.91 0.41
C GLU A 17 -5.68 -10.25 1.50
N ASN A 18 -6.41 -9.18 1.15
CA ASN A 18 -7.21 -8.38 2.08
C ASN A 18 -6.43 -7.86 3.30
N MET A 19 -5.10 -7.76 3.19
CA MET A 19 -4.28 -7.19 4.23
C MET A 19 -4.65 -5.72 4.45
N ASP A 20 -4.67 -5.28 5.70
CA ASP A 20 -4.88 -3.87 6.00
C ASP A 20 -3.66 -3.03 5.63
N ILE A 21 -3.85 -1.71 5.62
CA ILE A 21 -2.81 -0.76 5.19
C ILE A 21 -1.61 -0.83 6.13
N GLU A 22 -1.86 -1.02 7.43
CA GLU A 22 -0.83 -1.08 8.46
C GLU A 22 0.03 -2.34 8.33
N GLY A 23 -0.60 -3.52 8.24
CA GLY A 23 0.10 -4.77 8.01
C GLY A 23 0.89 -4.77 6.72
N ALA A 24 0.33 -4.26 5.62
CA ALA A 24 1.03 -4.20 4.33
C ALA A 24 2.24 -3.26 4.37
N ALA A 25 2.14 -2.13 5.08
CA ALA A 25 3.25 -1.20 5.27
C ALA A 25 4.41 -1.84 6.04
N PHE A 26 4.12 -2.48 7.17
CA PHE A 26 5.12 -3.15 7.99
C PHE A 26 5.74 -4.36 7.28
N TYR A 27 4.92 -5.15 6.57
CA TYR A 27 5.38 -6.32 5.82
C TYR A 27 6.44 -5.98 4.78
N VAL A 28 6.27 -4.89 4.03
CA VAL A 28 7.26 -4.45 3.03
C VAL A 28 8.40 -3.62 3.64
N GLY A 29 8.44 -3.51 4.97
CA GLY A 29 9.52 -2.92 5.74
C GLY A 29 9.49 -1.40 5.84
N TYR A 30 8.31 -0.78 5.91
CA TYR A 30 8.16 0.58 6.44
C TYR A 30 8.02 0.53 7.95
N GLN A 31 8.60 1.49 8.66
CA GLN A 31 8.45 1.62 10.11
C GLN A 31 7.29 2.53 10.52
N SER A 32 6.67 3.21 9.55
CA SER A 32 5.57 4.14 9.78
C SER A 32 4.56 4.07 8.64
N THR A 33 3.30 3.86 9.01
CA THR A 33 2.15 3.87 8.10
C THR A 33 1.93 5.23 7.44
N SER A 34 2.27 6.32 8.12
CA SER A 34 2.23 7.68 7.58
C SER A 34 3.30 7.91 6.49
N GLN A 35 4.52 7.41 6.72
CA GLN A 35 5.58 7.43 5.70
C GLN A 35 5.15 6.64 4.48
N PHE A 36 4.69 5.41 4.70
CA PHE A 36 4.18 4.53 3.64
C PHE A 36 3.06 5.22 2.84
N SER A 37 2.06 5.79 3.51
CA SER A 37 0.90 6.39 2.85
C SER A 37 1.28 7.59 1.97
N ARG A 38 2.24 8.42 2.41
CA ARG A 38 2.76 9.53 1.60
C ARG A 38 3.49 9.04 0.36
N GLU A 39 4.38 8.07 0.50
CA GLU A 39 5.13 7.52 -0.63
C GLU A 39 4.23 6.77 -1.61
N TYR A 40 3.28 5.99 -1.08
CA TYR A 40 2.28 5.30 -1.88
C TYR A 40 1.44 6.28 -2.68
N SER A 41 0.95 7.36 -2.04
CA SER A 41 0.17 8.40 -2.73
C SER A 41 1.00 9.14 -3.78
N SER A 42 2.27 9.40 -3.50
CA SER A 42 3.18 10.02 -4.48
C SER A 42 3.45 9.12 -5.69
N TYR A 43 3.54 7.80 -5.48
CA TYR A 43 3.83 6.84 -6.56
C TYR A 43 2.59 6.45 -7.38
N PHE A 44 1.43 6.27 -6.73
CA PHE A 44 0.19 5.82 -7.39
C PHE A 44 -0.83 6.94 -7.65
N GLY A 45 -0.57 8.16 -7.19
CA GLY A 45 -1.50 9.29 -7.32
C GLY A 45 -2.73 9.22 -6.40
N MET A 46 -2.83 8.21 -5.52
CA MET A 46 -3.96 8.08 -4.60
C MET A 46 -3.58 7.37 -3.29
N ALA A 47 -4.29 7.72 -2.22
CA ALA A 47 -4.09 7.12 -0.91
C ALA A 47 -4.38 5.61 -0.91
N PRO A 48 -3.63 4.79 -0.13
CA PRO A 48 -3.76 3.33 -0.10
C PRO A 48 -5.20 2.86 0.07
N GLY A 49 -5.93 3.39 1.06
CA GLY A 49 -7.31 2.99 1.33
C GLY A 49 -8.29 3.36 0.21
N LYS A 50 -8.11 4.51 -0.45
CA LYS A 50 -8.92 4.87 -1.63
C LYS A 50 -8.60 3.92 -2.80
N HIS A 51 -7.35 3.54 -2.97
CA HIS A 51 -6.90 2.63 -4.03
C HIS A 51 -7.50 1.24 -3.87
N VAL A 52 -7.48 0.71 -2.65
CA VAL A 52 -8.07 -0.60 -2.34
C VAL A 52 -9.56 -0.61 -2.64
N ARG A 53 -10.31 0.41 -2.21
CA ARG A 53 -11.75 0.54 -2.53
C ARG A 53 -11.99 0.61 -4.04
N SER A 54 -11.23 1.46 -4.74
CA SER A 54 -11.32 1.62 -6.20
C SER A 54 -11.05 0.32 -6.97
N LEU A 55 -10.18 -0.56 -6.46
CA LEU A 55 -9.86 -1.83 -7.12
C LEU A 55 -10.81 -2.96 -6.74
N LYS A 56 -11.41 -2.91 -5.55
CA LYS A 56 -12.39 -3.90 -5.11
C LYS A 56 -13.80 -3.61 -5.64
N ASN A 57 -14.03 -2.45 -6.29
CA ASN A 57 -15.36 -2.00 -6.71
C ASN A 57 -16.38 -2.00 -5.56
N ILE A 58 -15.94 -1.59 -4.36
CA ILE A 58 -16.76 -1.45 -3.14
C ILE A 58 -16.74 0.01 -2.70
#